data_AF-A0A957P947-F1
#
_entry.id   AF-A0A957P947-F1
#
_cell.length_a   1.000
_cell.length_b   1.000
_cell.length_c   1.000
_cell.angle_alpha   90.00
_cell.angle_beta   90.00
_cell.angle_gamma   90.00
#
_symmetry.space_group_name_H-M   'P 1'
#
loop_
_entity.id
_entity.type
_entity.pdbx_description
1 polymer ?
#
loop_
_entity_poly.entity_id
_entity_poly.type
_entity_poly.pdbx_seq_one_letter_code
_entity_poly.pdbx_strand_id
1 'polypeptide(L)'
;AETVPGPLATPAPLVDIPHGAPAEPPVADPNTRTAQSTPAAPTRRTTSAWMGIALLVLGAFGAWTGYQWLTGPSQPPMAPTATVQPGDPNSGVAGGASGAVATAVAATSKEEIVVGETATDAPTSTPAATVTSAQPAVAPAIATDTPTATPTPTSRPAVANCVGASDPPIQVGDTASVCTGSGETVSIRRGPGGEYATVVPLNNNATFEVVGGPQCGNYGGQQFKWWQILYNGTSAWIVDGRDSRDDYFICRQGADTSQPEFAQAVFCAEADADAQEYCVNTVTRFPSGTTKFLVNWPFENLPLNTPVDRVWYRDGVKILSATNKIWPDNEHSSQGIGTTYLQNHPPSNFYLTDGEYRVDLYLSGQSTPIATATVRIGGDDDQSRVPDFSGEWGTNFARITLQQSGNSVSGSYKWYGSTKVIPISGSINGQTLSGHYLDDPTTEFAFTMRSDGNTFDGYWLARASNQRHQWCGARNMPLPKGCGFSGYWNTKISGENAWIELTQTGNQVQGRYSNSVDTGTVSGQVGVAGHGDPPHYSVYGDYDIAIGGAPFEGDFRLDLVDFDSDQFQGCFRSQTTSNHGPWCGWRDGLSAPARCEPVWCP
;
A
#
# COMPACT_ATOMS: atom_id res chain seq x y z
N ALA A 1 31.07 -1.67 -66.91
CA ALA A 1 31.98 -1.56 -65.76
C ALA A 1 31.13 -1.74 -64.52
N GLU A 2 30.99 -2.99 -64.09
CA GLU A 2 30.20 -3.41 -62.94
C GLU A 2 30.98 -4.58 -62.36
N THR A 3 31.49 -4.41 -61.14
CA THR A 3 32.31 -5.40 -60.45
C THR A 3 31.55 -5.92 -59.24
N VAL A 4 31.25 -7.22 -59.31
CA VAL A 4 30.68 -8.05 -58.24
C VAL A 4 31.77 -8.32 -57.18
N PRO A 5 31.50 -8.22 -55.87
CA PRO A 5 32.41 -8.71 -54.83
C PRO A 5 32.16 -10.19 -54.52
N GLY A 6 33.25 -10.96 -54.46
CA GLY A 6 33.29 -12.38 -54.12
C GLY A 6 33.21 -12.70 -52.61
N PRO A 7 33.20 -13.98 -52.24
CA PRO A 7 32.76 -14.45 -50.92
C PRO A 7 33.84 -14.37 -49.84
N LEU A 8 33.37 -14.13 -48.61
CA LEU A 8 34.13 -14.09 -47.35
C LEU A 8 34.80 -15.43 -47.02
N ALA A 9 36.07 -15.34 -46.59
CA ALA A 9 36.88 -16.46 -46.15
C ALA A 9 36.50 -16.94 -44.73
N THR A 10 36.57 -18.25 -44.53
CA THR A 10 36.42 -18.97 -43.26
C THR A 10 37.62 -18.75 -42.32
N PRO A 11 37.41 -18.67 -40.99
CA PRO A 11 38.51 -18.58 -40.04
C PRO A 11 39.15 -19.96 -39.75
N ALA A 12 40.46 -19.93 -39.56
CA ALA A 12 41.33 -21.07 -39.24
C ALA A 12 41.14 -21.58 -37.79
N PRO A 13 41.46 -22.85 -37.50
CA PRO A 13 41.29 -23.44 -36.17
C PRO A 13 42.36 -22.96 -35.17
N LEU A 14 41.93 -22.76 -33.91
CA LEU A 14 42.78 -22.44 -32.77
C LEU A 14 43.70 -23.61 -32.41
N VAL A 15 44.93 -23.27 -32.04
CA VAL A 15 46.00 -24.14 -31.56
C VAL A 15 45.85 -24.33 -30.04
N ASP A 16 45.91 -25.59 -29.59
CA ASP A 16 45.93 -26.00 -28.19
C ASP A 16 47.17 -25.48 -27.43
N ILE A 17 46.94 -24.89 -26.25
CA ILE A 17 47.98 -24.54 -25.27
C ILE A 17 47.89 -25.53 -24.11
N PRO A 18 48.98 -26.18 -23.67
CA PRO A 18 48.93 -27.15 -22.59
C PRO A 18 48.80 -26.48 -21.22
N HIS A 19 47.88 -26.99 -20.41
CA HIS A 19 47.67 -26.64 -19.00
C HIS A 19 48.85 -27.09 -18.13
N GLY A 20 49.56 -26.13 -17.52
CA GLY A 20 50.46 -26.36 -16.40
C GLY A 20 49.71 -26.44 -15.08
N ALA A 21 50.05 -27.44 -14.26
CA ALA A 21 49.49 -27.66 -12.92
C ALA A 21 49.89 -26.55 -11.92
N PRO A 22 49.02 -26.18 -10.96
CA PRO A 22 49.37 -25.24 -9.91
C PRO A 22 50.20 -25.92 -8.81
N ALA A 23 51.24 -25.21 -8.34
CA ALA A 23 52.10 -25.61 -7.24
C ALA A 23 51.39 -25.49 -5.87
N GLU A 24 51.65 -26.44 -4.98
CA GLU A 24 51.20 -26.47 -3.58
C GLU A 24 51.81 -25.30 -2.75
N PRO A 25 51.07 -24.74 -1.79
CA PRO A 25 51.63 -23.80 -0.82
C PRO A 25 52.38 -24.54 0.31
N PRO A 26 53.43 -23.93 0.92
CA PRO A 26 54.22 -24.57 1.95
C PRO A 26 53.48 -24.64 3.29
N VAL A 27 53.61 -25.80 3.94
CA VAL A 27 53.16 -26.11 5.29
C VAL A 27 53.94 -25.25 6.31
N ALA A 28 53.22 -24.52 7.16
CA ALA A 28 53.80 -23.74 8.25
C ALA A 28 54.10 -24.64 9.47
N ASP A 29 55.33 -24.53 9.96
CA ASP A 29 55.89 -25.20 11.15
C ASP A 29 55.41 -24.52 12.45
N PRO A 30 54.73 -25.22 13.38
CA PRO A 30 54.24 -24.64 14.61
C PRO A 30 55.25 -24.83 15.75
N ASN A 31 56.43 -24.21 15.68
CA ASN A 31 57.31 -24.05 16.86
C ASN A 31 58.37 -22.96 16.67
N THR A 32 58.00 -21.70 16.91
CA THR A 32 58.98 -20.66 17.27
C THR A 32 58.37 -19.63 18.19
N ARG A 33 58.65 -19.77 19.49
CA ARG A 33 58.50 -18.71 20.48
C ARG A 33 59.59 -17.67 20.23
N THR A 34 59.22 -16.40 20.10
CA THR A 34 60.17 -15.31 20.34
C THR A 34 59.48 -14.24 21.16
N ALA A 35 60.09 -13.95 22.30
CA ALA A 35 59.65 -12.96 23.27
C ALA A 35 59.79 -11.55 22.70
N GLN A 36 58.83 -10.68 23.00
CA GLN A 36 59.01 -9.24 22.86
C GLN A 36 58.42 -8.47 24.03
N SER A 37 59.18 -7.45 24.37
CA SER A 37 59.27 -6.66 25.60
C SER A 37 58.14 -5.65 25.80
N THR A 38 57.79 -5.47 27.06
CA THR A 38 57.04 -4.34 27.64
C THR A 38 57.66 -2.97 27.35
N PRO A 39 56.83 -1.92 27.31
CA PRO A 39 57.22 -0.65 27.92
C PRO A 39 56.22 -0.15 28.96
N ALA A 40 56.74 0.79 29.75
CA ALA A 40 56.33 1.17 31.09
C ALA A 40 55.12 2.11 31.18
N ALA A 41 54.55 2.14 32.40
CA ALA A 41 53.54 3.06 32.89
C ALA A 41 53.99 4.54 32.89
N PRO A 42 53.04 5.46 33.14
CA PRO A 42 53.28 6.38 34.24
C PRO A 42 52.12 6.51 35.24
N THR A 43 52.53 7.05 36.38
CA THR A 43 51.95 7.07 37.72
C THR A 43 50.84 8.10 38.00
N ARG A 44 50.05 7.78 39.03
CA ARG A 44 49.00 8.52 39.76
C ARG A 44 49.33 9.95 40.22
N ARG A 45 48.27 10.78 40.37
CA ARG A 45 47.92 11.65 41.54
C ARG A 45 46.39 11.88 41.55
N THR A 46 45.59 11.29 42.45
CA THR A 46 45.06 11.82 43.73
C THR A 46 44.41 13.20 43.70
N THR A 47 43.08 13.27 43.89
CA THR A 47 42.43 13.86 45.08
C THR A 47 40.92 13.57 45.07
N SER A 48 40.45 13.03 46.18
CA SER A 48 39.06 12.85 46.57
C SER A 48 38.66 13.99 47.50
N ALA A 49 37.44 14.51 47.36
CA ALA A 49 36.79 15.32 48.39
C ALA A 49 35.31 14.91 48.50
N TRP A 50 34.96 14.53 49.72
CA TRP A 50 33.63 14.18 50.23
C TRP A 50 32.83 15.45 50.59
N MET A 51 31.51 15.40 50.38
CA MET A 51 30.41 15.98 51.17
C MET A 51 29.13 15.75 50.34
N GLY A 52 28.11 14.97 50.71
CA GLY A 52 27.52 14.76 52.02
C GLY A 52 26.39 15.76 52.23
N ILE A 53 25.14 15.37 51.96
CA ILE A 53 23.92 15.80 52.67
C ILE A 53 22.81 14.78 52.38
N ALA A 54 22.35 14.15 53.45
CA ALA A 54 21.15 13.35 53.54
C ALA A 54 19.98 14.25 53.93
N LEU A 55 18.77 13.94 53.45
CA LEU A 55 17.55 14.40 54.09
C LEU A 55 16.47 13.31 54.03
N LEU A 56 16.07 12.89 55.23
CA LEU A 56 14.96 12.01 55.55
C LEU A 56 13.61 12.58 55.11
N VAL A 57 12.69 11.71 54.66
CA VAL A 57 11.30 11.74 55.13
C VAL A 57 10.81 10.29 55.33
N LEU A 58 10.39 10.00 56.56
CA LEU A 58 9.66 8.82 57.01
C LEU A 58 8.14 9.03 56.86
N GLY A 59 7.40 7.93 56.66
CA GLY A 59 5.94 7.84 56.84
C GLY A 59 5.36 6.69 56.00
N ALA A 60 5.41 5.44 56.46
CA ALA A 60 4.50 4.76 57.39
C ALA A 60 3.20 4.23 56.74
N PHE A 61 2.71 3.11 57.30
CA PHE A 61 1.61 2.21 56.89
C PHE A 61 2.08 1.00 56.05
N GLY A 62 1.91 -0.25 56.46
CA GLY A 62 1.19 -0.84 57.59
C GLY A 62 0.96 -2.30 57.19
N ALA A 63 1.47 -3.24 57.98
CA ALA A 63 1.37 -4.67 57.72
C ALA A 63 -0.09 -5.15 57.79
N TRP A 64 -0.49 -6.10 56.94
CA TRP A 64 -1.20 -7.31 57.39
C TRP A 64 -1.39 -8.39 56.31
N THR A 65 -1.19 -9.63 56.79
CA THR A 65 -1.72 -10.94 56.35
C THR A 65 -1.38 -11.48 54.96
N GLY A 66 -0.57 -12.54 54.99
CA GLY A 66 -0.41 -13.47 53.88
C GLY A 66 -1.62 -14.39 53.71
N TYR A 67 -1.73 -14.93 52.50
CA TYR A 67 -2.51 -16.13 52.20
C TYR A 67 -1.69 -16.98 51.21
N GLN A 68 -1.30 -18.16 51.68
CA GLN A 68 -0.86 -19.26 50.83
C GLN A 68 -2.06 -19.76 50.04
N TRP A 69 -1.90 -19.99 48.72
CA TRP A 69 -2.84 -20.77 47.94
C TRP A 69 -2.18 -22.07 47.47
N LEU A 70 -2.81 -23.16 47.88
CA LEU A 70 -2.56 -24.54 47.50
C LEU A 70 -2.77 -24.73 46.00
N THR A 71 -1.85 -25.45 45.37
CA THR A 71 -1.98 -25.99 44.02
C THR A 71 -2.92 -27.21 44.03
N GLY A 72 -4.06 -27.09 43.35
CA GLY A 72 -4.97 -28.21 43.05
C GLY A 72 -4.80 -28.67 41.60
N PRO A 73 -4.93 -29.98 41.29
CA PRO A 73 -4.66 -30.52 39.97
C PRO A 73 -5.80 -30.28 38.97
N SER A 74 -5.39 -30.01 37.73
CA SER A 74 -6.20 -29.81 36.53
C SER A 74 -7.04 -31.04 36.15
N GLN A 75 -8.34 -30.85 35.94
CA GLN A 75 -9.20 -31.81 35.24
C GLN A 75 -9.06 -31.69 33.71
N PRO A 76 -9.19 -32.80 32.95
CA PRO A 76 -9.16 -32.78 31.49
C PRO A 76 -10.53 -32.42 30.87
N PRO A 77 -10.55 -31.84 29.65
CA PRO A 77 -11.79 -31.44 28.98
C PRO A 77 -12.57 -32.64 28.42
N MET A 78 -13.90 -32.61 28.62
CA MET A 78 -14.86 -33.58 28.10
C MET A 78 -15.10 -33.37 26.60
N ALA A 79 -15.06 -34.47 25.84
CA ALA A 79 -15.51 -34.54 24.45
C ALA A 79 -17.05 -34.67 24.36
N PRO A 80 -17.71 -34.08 23.35
CA PRO A 80 -19.13 -34.32 23.12
C PRO A 80 -19.34 -35.68 22.44
N THR A 81 -20.05 -36.57 23.14
CA THR A 81 -20.49 -37.87 22.61
C THR A 81 -21.86 -37.70 21.97
N ALA A 82 -21.96 -37.88 20.65
CA ALA A 82 -23.23 -38.00 19.95
C ALA A 82 -23.70 -39.45 20.00
N THR A 83 -24.74 -39.71 20.79
CA THR A 83 -25.35 -41.04 20.93
C THR A 83 -26.46 -41.19 19.89
N VAL A 84 -26.25 -42.08 18.92
CA VAL A 84 -27.28 -42.62 18.02
C VAL A 84 -28.02 -43.73 18.77
N GLN A 85 -29.35 -43.60 18.94
CA GLN A 85 -30.21 -44.72 19.36
C GLN A 85 -30.83 -45.41 18.13
N PRO A 86 -30.79 -46.75 18.06
CA PRO A 86 -31.54 -47.52 17.07
C PRO A 86 -32.82 -48.15 17.66
N GLY A 87 -33.90 -48.14 16.86
CA GLY A 87 -34.97 -49.15 16.81
C GLY A 87 -36.03 -49.16 17.92
N ASP A 88 -37.32 -49.10 17.56
CA ASP A 88 -38.13 -50.33 17.46
C ASP A 88 -39.51 -50.10 16.76
N PRO A 89 -40.18 -51.19 16.28
CA PRO A 89 -41.25 -51.18 15.28
C PRO A 89 -42.68 -51.45 15.83
N ASN A 90 -43.65 -51.29 14.93
CA ASN A 90 -44.98 -51.96 14.86
C ASN A 90 -46.00 -51.84 16.02
N SER A 91 -47.13 -51.17 15.72
CA SER A 91 -48.53 -51.66 15.77
C SER A 91 -49.43 -50.44 15.50
N GLY A 92 -50.56 -50.46 14.78
CA GLY A 92 -51.45 -51.51 14.35
C GLY A 92 -52.90 -51.05 14.61
N VAL A 93 -53.66 -50.84 13.52
CA VAL A 93 -55.12 -51.02 13.40
C VAL A 93 -56.07 -49.97 14.01
N ALA A 94 -56.87 -49.28 13.15
CA ALA A 94 -58.34 -49.47 13.02
C ALA A 94 -59.09 -48.27 12.40
N GLY A 95 -59.83 -48.54 11.30
CA GLY A 95 -61.10 -47.88 10.91
C GLY A 95 -61.00 -46.56 10.14
N GLY A 96 -61.67 -46.31 9.01
CA GLY A 96 -62.69 -47.05 8.27
C GLY A 96 -63.63 -46.05 7.55
N ALA A 97 -63.98 -46.36 6.29
CA ALA A 97 -65.05 -45.79 5.46
C ALA A 97 -64.88 -44.32 4.99
N SER A 98 -65.26 -43.87 3.79
CA SER A 98 -65.94 -44.43 2.62
C SER A 98 -65.96 -43.32 1.55
N GLY A 99 -65.82 -43.64 0.26
CA GLY A 99 -66.08 -42.67 -0.81
C GLY A 99 -65.62 -43.15 -2.17
N ALA A 100 -66.59 -43.50 -3.01
CA ALA A 100 -66.47 -44.30 -4.22
C ALA A 100 -66.23 -43.47 -5.51
N VAL A 101 -65.48 -44.08 -6.43
CA VAL A 101 -65.71 -44.16 -7.90
C VAL A 101 -65.63 -42.87 -8.75
N ALA A 102 -64.63 -42.82 -9.64
CA ALA A 102 -64.85 -42.75 -11.09
C ALA A 102 -63.54 -43.06 -11.86
N THR A 103 -63.63 -44.12 -12.67
CA THR A 103 -62.63 -44.57 -13.64
C THR A 103 -62.81 -43.80 -14.95
N ALA A 104 -61.72 -43.35 -15.59
CA ALA A 104 -61.68 -43.16 -17.04
C ALA A 104 -60.25 -43.37 -17.58
N VAL A 105 -60.17 -44.24 -18.57
CA VAL A 105 -58.99 -44.68 -19.33
C VAL A 105 -58.99 -43.95 -20.68
N ALA A 106 -57.85 -43.43 -21.12
CA ALA A 106 -57.42 -43.28 -22.53
C ALA A 106 -56.01 -42.66 -22.52
N ALA A 107 -54.94 -43.40 -22.85
CA ALA A 107 -54.48 -43.78 -24.19
C ALA A 107 -53.76 -42.63 -24.95
N THR A 108 -52.43 -42.75 -24.97
CA THR A 108 -51.49 -42.53 -26.10
C THR A 108 -51.75 -41.42 -27.13
N SER A 109 -50.77 -40.55 -27.33
CA SER A 109 -50.01 -40.52 -28.59
C SER A 109 -48.70 -39.74 -28.44
N LYS A 110 -47.69 -40.28 -29.13
CA LYS A 110 -46.32 -39.82 -29.28
C LYS A 110 -46.26 -39.37 -30.73
N GLU A 111 -45.98 -38.10 -30.98
CA GLU A 111 -45.90 -37.59 -32.36
C GLU A 111 -44.44 -37.33 -32.72
N GLU A 112 -44.01 -38.10 -33.72
CA GLU A 112 -42.76 -38.10 -34.44
C GLU A 112 -43.02 -37.33 -35.74
N ILE A 113 -42.22 -36.31 -36.05
CA ILE A 113 -42.30 -35.58 -37.32
C ILE A 113 -41.00 -35.82 -38.08
N VAL A 114 -41.08 -36.60 -39.17
CA VAL A 114 -40.07 -36.66 -40.22
C VAL A 114 -40.75 -36.72 -41.61
N VAL A 115 -40.09 -36.04 -42.55
CA VAL A 115 -40.11 -36.13 -44.03
C VAL A 115 -41.02 -35.17 -44.80
N GLY A 116 -40.38 -34.42 -45.72
CA GLY A 116 -41.02 -33.96 -46.96
C GLY A 116 -40.32 -32.79 -47.66
N GLU A 117 -39.28 -33.06 -48.46
CA GLU A 117 -38.70 -32.12 -49.43
C GLU A 117 -39.72 -31.70 -50.50
N THR A 118 -39.67 -30.44 -50.96
CA THR A 118 -40.01 -30.09 -52.35
C THR A 118 -39.30 -28.79 -52.74
N ALA A 119 -38.67 -28.80 -53.91
CA ALA A 119 -37.99 -27.69 -54.56
C ALA A 119 -38.96 -26.55 -54.97
N THR A 120 -38.45 -25.33 -55.14
CA THR A 120 -38.69 -24.43 -56.30
C THR A 120 -38.10 -23.01 -56.08
N ASP A 121 -37.29 -22.62 -57.07
CA ASP A 121 -36.89 -21.31 -57.61
C ASP A 121 -36.11 -20.23 -56.83
N ALA A 122 -35.02 -19.83 -57.50
CA ALA A 122 -34.10 -18.75 -57.20
C ALA A 122 -34.69 -17.35 -57.52
N PRO A 123 -34.39 -16.31 -56.72
CA PRO A 123 -34.58 -14.95 -57.15
C PRO A 123 -33.29 -14.35 -57.76
N THR A 124 -33.54 -13.67 -58.87
CA THR A 124 -32.67 -12.96 -59.79
C THR A 124 -31.85 -11.84 -59.12
N SER A 125 -30.61 -11.67 -59.60
CA SER A 125 -29.70 -10.58 -59.24
C SER A 125 -30.23 -9.21 -59.65
N THR A 126 -30.22 -8.27 -58.70
CA THR A 126 -30.53 -6.85 -58.90
C THR A 126 -29.30 -6.12 -59.45
N PRO A 127 -29.42 -5.25 -60.48
CA PRO A 127 -28.27 -4.59 -61.10
C PRO A 127 -27.71 -3.45 -60.25
N ALA A 128 -26.39 -3.38 -60.18
CA ALA A 128 -25.62 -2.34 -59.51
C ALA A 128 -25.77 -0.99 -60.23
N ALA A 129 -26.20 0.04 -59.50
CA ALA A 129 -26.21 1.41 -59.97
C ALA A 129 -24.78 1.98 -59.96
N THR A 130 -24.30 2.38 -61.14
CA THR A 130 -23.07 3.14 -61.33
C THR A 130 -23.29 4.58 -60.85
N VAL A 131 -22.62 4.97 -59.77
CA VAL A 131 -22.59 6.38 -59.32
C VAL A 131 -21.39 7.06 -59.95
N THR A 132 -21.66 7.97 -60.89
CA THR A 132 -20.68 8.89 -61.47
C THR A 132 -20.31 9.96 -60.45
N SER A 133 -19.07 9.91 -59.96
CA SER A 133 -18.47 10.92 -59.09
C SER A 133 -18.16 12.19 -59.88
N ALA A 134 -18.92 13.27 -59.65
CA ALA A 134 -18.59 14.61 -60.12
C ALA A 134 -17.51 15.24 -59.21
N GLN A 135 -16.40 15.64 -59.81
CA GLN A 135 -15.27 16.32 -59.18
C GLN A 135 -15.67 17.75 -58.74
N PRO A 136 -15.60 18.10 -57.45
CA PRO A 136 -15.90 19.46 -56.98
C PRO A 136 -14.83 20.46 -57.42
N ALA A 137 -15.27 21.65 -57.82
CA ALA A 137 -14.42 22.78 -58.16
C ALA A 137 -13.62 23.26 -56.93
N VAL A 138 -12.33 23.48 -57.14
CA VAL A 138 -11.38 23.96 -56.13
C VAL A 138 -11.69 25.42 -55.78
N ALA A 139 -12.08 25.67 -54.53
CA ALA A 139 -12.22 27.00 -53.96
C ALA A 139 -10.83 27.60 -53.62
N PRO A 140 -10.64 28.93 -53.73
CA PRO A 140 -9.36 29.58 -53.48
C PRO A 140 -8.96 29.51 -52.00
N ALA A 141 -7.68 29.21 -51.77
CA ALA A 141 -7.10 29.03 -50.45
C ALA A 141 -7.16 30.33 -49.62
N ILE A 142 -7.87 30.28 -48.50
CA ILE A 142 -7.85 31.28 -47.44
C ILE A 142 -6.56 31.05 -46.64
N ALA A 143 -5.81 32.13 -46.35
CA ALA A 143 -4.61 32.08 -45.55
C ALA A 143 -4.93 31.52 -44.15
N THR A 144 -4.31 30.40 -43.82
CA THR A 144 -4.44 29.74 -42.52
C THR A 144 -3.69 30.56 -41.48
N ASP A 145 -4.42 31.16 -40.54
CA ASP A 145 -3.82 31.74 -39.33
C ASP A 145 -3.08 30.63 -38.58
N THR A 146 -1.75 30.76 -38.51
CA THR A 146 -0.91 29.88 -37.72
C THR A 146 -1.33 29.99 -36.26
N PRO A 147 -1.81 28.91 -35.62
CA PRO A 147 -2.19 28.96 -34.21
C PRO A 147 -0.97 29.36 -33.38
N THR A 148 -1.13 30.44 -32.62
CA THR A 148 -0.15 30.81 -31.59
C THR A 148 -0.11 29.67 -30.59
N ALA A 149 1.07 29.08 -30.38
CA ALA A 149 1.25 27.96 -29.48
C ALA A 149 0.67 28.31 -28.10
N THR A 150 -0.31 27.52 -27.66
CA THR A 150 -0.78 27.53 -26.27
C THR A 150 0.43 27.26 -25.38
N PRO A 151 0.75 28.11 -24.39
CA PRO A 151 1.89 27.89 -23.52
C PRO A 151 1.79 26.49 -22.90
N THR A 152 2.83 25.68 -23.07
CA THR A 152 2.93 24.37 -22.44
C THR A 152 2.78 24.58 -20.93
N PRO A 153 1.79 23.95 -20.25
CA PRO A 153 1.66 24.05 -18.81
C PRO A 153 2.99 23.60 -18.19
N THR A 154 3.60 24.50 -17.42
CA THR A 154 4.83 24.17 -16.70
C THR A 154 4.51 23.04 -15.74
N SER A 155 5.19 21.89 -15.89
CA SER A 155 4.97 20.73 -15.03
C SER A 155 5.12 21.15 -13.57
N ARG A 156 4.10 20.87 -12.76
CA ARG A 156 4.07 21.16 -11.32
C ARG A 156 5.35 20.58 -10.68
N PRO A 157 6.17 21.39 -9.98
CA PRO A 157 7.34 20.88 -9.26
C PRO A 157 6.90 19.78 -8.28
N ALA A 158 7.69 18.71 -8.17
CA ALA A 158 7.43 17.66 -7.18
C ALA A 158 7.43 18.28 -5.77
N VAL A 159 6.33 18.10 -5.04
CA VAL A 159 6.17 18.60 -3.67
C VAL A 159 7.17 17.88 -2.76
N ALA A 160 7.97 18.62 -2.01
CA ALA A 160 8.87 18.06 -1.02
C ALA A 160 8.06 17.44 0.15
N ASN A 161 8.20 16.14 0.36
CA ASN A 161 7.61 15.43 1.51
C ASN A 161 8.46 15.70 2.76
N CYS A 162 8.06 16.67 3.58
CA CYS A 162 8.66 16.91 4.89
C CYS A 162 8.00 16.02 5.94
N VAL A 163 8.79 15.20 6.64
CA VAL A 163 8.28 14.20 7.59
C VAL A 163 7.61 14.91 8.76
N GLY A 164 6.36 14.54 9.03
CA GLY A 164 5.58 15.09 10.15
C GLY A 164 4.89 16.43 9.87
N ALA A 165 5.14 17.06 8.72
CA ALA A 165 4.43 18.26 8.30
C ALA A 165 3.21 17.88 7.43
N SER A 166 2.02 18.32 7.84
CA SER A 166 0.78 18.19 7.06
C SER A 166 0.96 18.68 5.63
N ASP A 167 0.26 18.12 4.65
CA ASP A 167 0.17 18.71 3.32
C ASP A 167 -0.60 20.02 3.42
N PRO A 168 0.03 21.16 3.08
CA PRO A 168 -0.62 22.43 3.21
C PRO A 168 -1.47 22.74 1.97
N PRO A 169 -2.53 23.54 2.13
CA PRO A 169 -3.49 23.85 1.07
C PRO A 169 -2.96 24.88 0.04
N ILE A 170 -1.66 25.20 0.04
CA ILE A 170 -1.08 26.23 -0.83
C ILE A 170 -0.08 25.65 -1.85
N GLN A 171 0.05 26.34 -2.98
CA GLN A 171 0.93 26.00 -4.10
C GLN A 171 1.65 27.25 -4.61
N VAL A 172 2.74 27.05 -5.35
CA VAL A 172 3.42 28.16 -6.03
C VAL A 172 2.47 28.82 -7.03
N GLY A 173 2.37 30.15 -6.97
CA GLY A 173 1.43 30.97 -7.73
C GLY A 173 0.21 31.42 -6.92
N ASP A 174 -0.05 30.83 -5.75
CA ASP A 174 -1.15 31.24 -4.90
C ASP A 174 -0.89 32.60 -4.24
N THR A 175 -1.96 33.35 -3.99
CA THR A 175 -1.96 34.37 -2.93
C THR A 175 -2.34 33.67 -1.63
N ALA A 176 -1.70 34.00 -0.52
CA ALA A 176 -1.94 33.41 0.79
C ALA A 176 -1.91 34.48 1.89
N SER A 177 -2.38 34.16 3.09
CA SER A 177 -2.26 35.00 4.28
C SER A 177 -1.87 34.21 5.51
N VAL A 178 -1.28 34.88 6.49
CA VAL A 178 -1.16 34.35 7.86
C VAL A 178 -2.57 34.20 8.44
N CYS A 179 -2.88 33.04 9.02
CA CYS A 179 -4.22 32.71 9.54
C CYS A 179 -4.19 32.03 10.92
N THR A 180 -3.31 32.50 11.80
CA THR A 180 -3.23 32.01 13.18
C THR A 180 -4.47 32.44 13.97
N GLY A 181 -5.21 31.49 14.53
CA GLY A 181 -6.45 31.73 15.28
C GLY A 181 -6.25 32.54 16.56
N SER A 182 -5.03 32.58 17.08
CA SER A 182 -4.63 33.37 18.25
C SER A 182 -4.21 34.82 17.94
N GLY A 183 -4.12 35.21 16.66
CA GLY A 183 -3.58 36.50 16.25
C GLY A 183 -2.04 36.60 16.35
N GLU A 184 -1.37 35.46 16.56
CA GLU A 184 0.10 35.38 16.63
C GLU A 184 0.75 35.74 15.29
N THR A 185 1.93 36.36 15.36
CA THR A 185 2.68 36.73 14.15
C THR A 185 3.53 35.57 13.65
N VAL A 186 3.61 35.36 12.33
CA VAL A 186 4.52 34.38 11.72
C VAL A 186 5.75 35.10 11.16
N SER A 187 6.95 34.69 11.58
CA SER A 187 8.20 35.32 11.14
C SER A 187 8.64 34.82 9.77
N ILE A 188 8.88 35.73 8.82
CA ILE A 188 9.48 35.38 7.53
C ILE A 188 10.99 35.55 7.60
N ARG A 189 11.74 34.68 6.93
CA ARG A 189 13.18 34.51 7.10
C ARG A 189 13.91 34.54 5.77
N ARG A 190 15.23 34.67 5.81
CA ARG A 190 16.08 34.69 4.60
C ARG A 190 16.25 33.32 3.93
N GLY A 191 15.86 32.24 4.60
CA GLY A 191 15.97 30.87 4.09
C GLY A 191 14.97 29.94 4.79
N PRO A 192 14.80 28.71 4.28
CA PRO A 192 13.86 27.71 4.78
C PRO A 192 14.38 27.06 6.07
N GLY A 193 14.15 27.68 7.22
CA GLY A 193 14.60 27.17 8.52
C GLY A 193 14.66 28.22 9.62
N GLY A 194 14.65 27.79 10.87
CA GLY A 194 14.72 28.64 12.07
C GLY A 194 16.10 29.22 12.34
N GLU A 195 17.15 28.64 11.76
CA GLU A 195 18.53 29.10 11.77
C GLU A 195 18.74 30.36 10.92
N TYR A 196 17.89 30.60 9.92
CA TYR A 196 18.00 31.77 9.05
C TYR A 196 17.49 33.03 9.77
N ALA A 197 18.16 34.16 9.51
CA ALA A 197 17.78 35.44 10.09
C ALA A 197 16.33 35.82 9.74
N THR A 198 15.59 36.29 10.75
CA THR A 198 14.24 36.86 10.56
C THR A 198 14.35 38.16 9.78
N VAL A 199 13.50 38.31 8.76
CA VAL A 199 13.36 39.52 7.95
C VAL A 199 12.34 40.44 8.60
N VAL A 200 11.11 39.96 8.79
CA VAL A 200 10.02 40.70 9.44
C VAL A 200 8.96 39.73 9.99
N PRO A 201 8.32 40.00 11.14
CA PRO A 201 7.12 39.28 11.54
C PRO A 201 5.90 39.73 10.72
N LEU A 202 5.11 38.78 10.26
CA LEU A 202 3.83 39.03 9.59
C LEU A 202 2.69 38.87 10.60
N ASN A 203 1.84 39.89 10.70
CA ASN A 203 0.63 39.84 11.52
C ASN A 203 -0.39 38.89 10.91
N ASN A 204 -1.34 38.43 11.73
CA ASN A 204 -2.50 37.70 11.24
C ASN A 204 -3.23 38.51 10.14
N ASN A 205 -3.68 37.83 9.09
CA ASN A 205 -4.24 38.38 7.84
C ASN A 205 -3.25 39.12 6.92
N ALA A 206 -1.95 39.16 7.22
CA ALA A 206 -0.97 39.69 6.27
C ALA A 206 -0.94 38.81 5.02
N THR A 207 -1.17 39.40 3.84
CA THR A 207 -1.23 38.71 2.55
C THR A 207 0.12 38.72 1.83
N PHE A 208 0.42 37.66 1.08
CA PHE A 208 1.65 37.50 0.31
C PHE A 208 1.42 36.57 -0.89
N GLU A 209 2.30 36.65 -1.88
CA GLU A 209 2.30 35.72 -3.03
C GLU A 209 3.28 34.57 -2.76
N VAL A 210 2.89 33.33 -3.06
CA VAL A 210 3.75 32.16 -2.97
C VAL A 210 4.53 32.03 -4.27
N VAL A 211 5.83 32.28 -4.23
CA VAL A 211 6.70 32.33 -5.42
C VAL A 211 7.65 31.13 -5.55
N GLY A 212 7.71 30.26 -4.53
CA GLY A 212 8.52 29.04 -4.55
C GLY A 212 8.25 28.12 -3.36
N GLY A 213 8.83 26.92 -3.38
CA GLY A 213 8.61 25.89 -2.36
C GLY A 213 7.66 24.76 -2.80
N PRO A 214 7.30 23.82 -1.89
CA PRO A 214 7.78 23.77 -0.51
C PRO A 214 9.22 23.26 -0.41
N GLN A 215 9.95 23.71 0.61
CA GLN A 215 11.24 23.15 1.02
C GLN A 215 11.18 22.77 2.50
N CYS A 216 11.88 21.69 2.88
CA CYS A 216 11.93 21.27 4.27
C CYS A 216 13.00 22.05 5.04
N GLY A 217 12.66 22.53 6.24
CA GLY A 217 13.57 23.30 7.07
C GLY A 217 13.31 23.07 8.55
N ASN A 218 14.37 23.07 9.37
CA ASN A 218 14.28 22.79 10.80
C ASN A 218 13.90 24.06 11.58
N TYR A 219 12.94 23.98 12.49
CA TYR A 219 12.59 25.05 13.43
C TYR A 219 12.40 24.47 14.83
N GLY A 220 13.20 24.89 15.80
CA GLY A 220 13.07 24.40 17.18
C GLY A 220 13.27 22.88 17.34
N GLY A 221 14.02 22.24 16.43
CA GLY A 221 14.27 20.79 16.47
C GLY A 221 13.20 19.95 15.76
N GLN A 222 12.23 20.58 15.09
CA GLN A 222 11.20 19.91 14.28
C GLN A 222 11.32 20.33 12.82
N GLN A 223 10.98 19.43 11.89
CA GLN A 223 11.00 19.71 10.46
C GLN A 223 9.64 20.32 10.03
N PHE A 224 9.69 21.45 9.34
CA PHE A 224 8.50 22.13 8.81
C PHE A 224 8.59 22.31 7.30
N LYS A 225 7.45 22.57 6.66
CA LYS A 225 7.39 23.01 5.27
C LYS A 225 7.62 24.51 5.24
N TRP A 226 8.51 24.96 4.37
CA TRP A 226 8.82 26.37 4.17
C TRP A 226 8.47 26.76 2.73
N TRP A 227 7.82 27.91 2.59
CA TRP A 227 7.38 28.45 1.32
C TRP A 227 8.13 29.75 1.05
N GLN A 228 8.65 29.88 -0.16
CA GLN A 228 9.22 31.13 -0.60
C GLN A 228 8.08 32.04 -1.03
N ILE A 229 8.02 33.22 -0.43
CA ILE A 229 6.94 34.19 -0.63
C ILE A 229 7.50 35.53 -1.09
N LEU A 230 6.65 36.33 -1.73
CA LEU A 230 6.88 37.73 -2.06
C LEU A 230 5.92 38.57 -1.21
N TYR A 231 6.49 39.34 -0.28
CA TYR A 231 5.74 40.21 0.62
C TYR A 231 6.27 41.65 0.53
N ASN A 232 5.43 42.60 0.12
CA ASN A 232 5.81 44.01 -0.09
C ASN A 232 7.09 44.16 -0.94
N GLY A 233 7.20 43.37 -2.02
CA GLY A 233 8.36 43.36 -2.92
C GLY A 233 9.62 42.67 -2.37
N THR A 234 9.56 42.10 -1.16
CA THR A 234 10.67 41.37 -0.54
C THR A 234 10.44 39.87 -0.66
N SER A 235 11.40 39.15 -1.25
CA SER A 235 11.39 37.69 -1.25
C SER A 235 11.95 37.14 0.06
N ALA A 236 11.20 36.26 0.72
CA ALA A 236 11.55 35.64 1.98
C ALA A 236 10.92 34.24 2.08
N TRP A 237 11.18 33.53 3.18
CA TRP A 237 10.64 32.21 3.46
C TRP A 237 9.73 32.25 4.68
N ILE A 238 8.52 31.71 4.55
CA ILE A 238 7.57 31.58 5.66
C ILE A 238 7.41 30.10 6.02
N VAL A 239 7.25 29.84 7.31
CA VAL A 239 7.00 28.49 7.83
C VAL A 239 5.51 28.16 7.74
N ASP A 240 5.22 26.93 7.36
CA ASP A 240 3.92 26.30 7.46
C ASP A 240 3.98 25.12 8.42
N GLY A 241 3.00 25.04 9.30
CA GLY A 241 2.99 24.10 10.40
C GLY A 241 1.66 24.10 11.13
N ARG A 242 1.56 23.17 12.08
CA ARG A 242 0.41 22.99 12.95
C ARG A 242 0.85 23.08 14.40
N ASP A 243 -0.02 23.60 15.25
CA ASP A 243 0.10 23.46 16.70
C ASP A 243 -1.24 22.98 17.30
N SER A 244 -1.39 23.00 18.62
CA SER A 244 -2.63 22.58 19.28
C SER A 244 -3.79 23.58 19.13
N ARG A 245 -3.55 24.74 18.51
CA ARG A 245 -4.51 25.84 18.34
C ARG A 245 -4.81 26.11 16.88
N ASP A 246 -3.81 25.96 16.01
CA ASP A 246 -3.85 26.30 14.60
C ASP A 246 -3.48 25.08 13.75
N ASP A 247 -4.40 24.64 12.88
CA ASP A 247 -4.15 23.53 11.95
C ASP A 247 -3.11 23.89 10.88
N TYR A 248 -3.06 25.18 10.50
CA TYR A 248 -2.12 25.76 9.56
C TYR A 248 -1.73 27.17 10.00
N PHE A 249 -0.46 27.54 9.82
CA PHE A 249 0.00 28.91 10.08
C PHE A 249 -0.30 29.87 8.92
N ILE A 250 -0.48 29.33 7.71
CA ILE A 250 -0.76 30.07 6.48
C ILE A 250 -1.94 29.43 5.73
N CYS A 251 -2.79 30.27 5.17
CA CYS A 251 -4.00 29.88 4.46
C CYS A 251 -4.02 30.52 3.07
N ARG A 252 -4.62 29.85 2.08
CA ARG A 252 -4.78 30.37 0.73
C ARG A 252 -5.75 31.58 0.72
N GLN A 253 -5.38 32.65 0.04
CA GLN A 253 -6.19 33.84 -0.22
C GLN A 253 -6.64 33.83 -1.68
N GLY A 254 -7.94 33.88 -1.93
CA GLY A 254 -8.45 34.01 -3.29
C GLY A 254 -8.56 32.71 -4.10
N ALA A 255 -8.43 31.53 -3.46
CA ALA A 255 -9.43 30.50 -3.80
C ALA A 255 -10.77 31.17 -3.56
N ASP A 256 -11.69 31.11 -4.52
CA ASP A 256 -13.01 31.73 -4.38
C ASP A 256 -13.66 31.15 -3.11
N THR A 257 -13.51 31.84 -1.97
CA THR A 257 -13.94 31.38 -0.64
C THR A 257 -15.47 31.28 -0.55
N SER A 258 -16.16 31.58 -1.65
CA SER A 258 -17.58 31.31 -1.79
C SER A 258 -17.88 29.83 -2.05
N GLN A 259 -16.93 29.02 -2.51
CA GLN A 259 -17.20 27.62 -2.83
C GLN A 259 -16.23 26.64 -2.12
N PRO A 260 -16.74 25.75 -1.24
CA PRO A 260 -15.93 24.74 -0.59
C PRO A 260 -15.31 23.77 -1.60
N GLU A 261 -14.05 23.40 -1.38
CA GLU A 261 -13.35 22.37 -2.15
C GLU A 261 -13.39 21.04 -1.40
N PHE A 262 -13.70 19.95 -2.10
CA PHE A 262 -13.73 18.60 -1.53
C PHE A 262 -12.69 17.73 -2.23
N ALA A 263 -11.85 17.05 -1.44
CA ALA A 263 -10.92 16.04 -1.94
C ALA A 263 -11.68 14.77 -2.36
N GLN A 264 -10.93 13.79 -2.89
CA GLN A 264 -11.50 12.49 -3.23
C GLN A 264 -12.12 11.81 -2.00
N ALA A 265 -13.34 11.32 -2.16
CA ALA A 265 -14.04 10.59 -1.12
C ALA A 265 -13.33 9.26 -0.79
N VAL A 266 -13.32 8.90 0.48
CA VAL A 266 -12.83 7.62 0.97
C VAL A 266 -14.01 6.82 1.52
N PHE A 267 -14.13 5.56 1.09
CA PHE A 267 -15.18 4.65 1.56
C PHE A 267 -14.60 3.61 2.53
N CYS A 268 -15.33 3.30 3.60
CA CYS A 268 -14.87 2.38 4.65
C CYS A 268 -15.98 1.38 5.03
N ALA A 269 -15.65 0.09 5.10
CA ALA A 269 -16.59 -0.96 5.53
C ALA A 269 -16.64 -1.06 7.07
N GLU A 270 -17.74 -1.57 7.63
CA GLU A 270 -17.95 -1.65 9.08
C GLU A 270 -16.95 -2.55 9.83
N ALA A 271 -16.31 -3.52 9.16
CA ALA A 271 -15.23 -4.30 9.78
C ALA A 271 -14.06 -3.40 10.25
N ASP A 272 -13.88 -2.23 9.61
CA ASP A 272 -12.87 -1.24 9.93
C ASP A 272 -13.44 -0.01 10.64
N ALA A 273 -14.75 0.06 10.91
CA ALA A 273 -15.36 1.28 11.47
C ALA A 273 -15.27 1.35 13.01
N ASP A 274 -15.14 0.21 13.69
CA ASP A 274 -14.93 0.14 15.14
C ASP A 274 -13.45 0.28 15.52
N ALA A 275 -12.54 0.03 14.58
CA ALA A 275 -11.16 0.48 14.66
C ALA A 275 -11.11 1.88 14.06
N GLN A 276 -11.06 2.93 14.89
CA GLN A 276 -10.96 4.34 14.45
C GLN A 276 -9.73 4.67 13.59
N GLU A 277 -8.98 3.68 13.09
CA GLU A 277 -7.72 3.83 12.41
C GLU A 277 -7.76 3.20 11.01
N TYR A 278 -7.90 4.10 10.03
CA TYR A 278 -7.54 4.00 8.62
C TYR A 278 -8.52 3.30 7.68
N CYS A 279 -9.37 4.13 7.06
CA CYS A 279 -9.95 3.83 5.76
C CYS A 279 -8.80 3.74 4.72
N VAL A 280 -8.31 2.55 4.44
CA VAL A 280 -7.25 2.33 3.44
C VAL A 280 -7.89 2.00 2.10
N ASN A 281 -7.83 2.98 1.18
CA ASN A 281 -8.12 2.93 -0.26
C ASN A 281 -9.46 3.49 -0.74
N THR A 282 -9.41 3.96 -1.98
CA THR A 282 -10.53 4.25 -2.88
C THR A 282 -11.27 2.96 -3.25
N VAL A 283 -11.83 2.27 -2.26
CA VAL A 283 -12.62 1.07 -2.51
C VAL A 283 -13.85 1.48 -3.32
N THR A 284 -13.86 1.16 -4.60
CA THR A 284 -15.01 1.41 -5.50
C THR A 284 -16.07 0.32 -5.40
N ARG A 285 -15.81 -0.76 -4.65
CA ARG A 285 -16.73 -1.90 -4.52
C ARG A 285 -16.67 -2.56 -3.13
N PHE A 286 -17.83 -2.73 -2.50
CA PHE A 286 -18.04 -3.55 -1.31
C PHE A 286 -18.76 -4.86 -1.66
N PRO A 287 -18.57 -5.93 -0.89
CA PRO A 287 -19.22 -7.21 -1.16
C PRO A 287 -20.75 -7.15 -0.96
N SER A 288 -21.46 -8.05 -1.61
CA SER A 288 -22.85 -8.39 -1.29
C SER A 288 -22.90 -8.85 0.17
N GLY A 289 -23.90 -8.43 0.93
CA GLY A 289 -23.90 -8.67 2.36
C GLY A 289 -23.29 -7.54 3.20
N THR A 290 -22.82 -6.45 2.56
CA THR A 290 -22.43 -5.24 3.30
C THR A 290 -23.65 -4.65 3.99
N THR A 291 -23.59 -4.48 5.31
CA THR A 291 -24.70 -3.92 6.11
C THR A 291 -24.63 -2.40 6.20
N LYS A 292 -23.41 -1.86 6.15
CA LYS A 292 -23.10 -0.45 6.39
C LYS A 292 -21.77 -0.11 5.76
N PHE A 293 -21.66 1.13 5.29
CA PHE A 293 -20.39 1.73 4.95
C PHE A 293 -20.36 3.21 5.35
N LEU A 294 -19.16 3.71 5.59
CA LEU A 294 -18.86 5.11 5.81
C LEU A 294 -18.32 5.70 4.50
N VAL A 295 -18.68 6.94 4.21
CA VAL A 295 -17.97 7.77 3.24
C VAL A 295 -17.44 9.01 3.95
N ASN A 296 -16.23 9.40 3.62
CA ASN A 296 -15.56 10.55 4.19
C ASN A 296 -14.97 11.42 3.08
N TRP A 297 -15.22 12.74 3.13
CA TRP A 297 -14.58 13.70 2.22
C TRP A 297 -13.72 14.68 3.00
N PRO A 298 -12.38 14.62 2.87
CA PRO A 298 -11.56 15.75 3.25
C PRO A 298 -12.04 17.01 2.50
N PHE A 299 -12.09 18.15 3.17
CA PHE A 299 -12.58 19.39 2.57
C PHE A 299 -11.75 20.59 3.02
N GLU A 300 -11.87 21.65 2.22
CA GLU A 300 -11.25 22.96 2.44
C GLU A 300 -12.28 24.06 2.17
N ASN A 301 -12.15 25.18 2.89
CA ASN A 301 -12.97 26.38 2.71
C ASN A 301 -14.48 26.17 2.92
N LEU A 302 -14.89 25.26 3.81
CA LEU A 302 -16.29 25.14 4.22
C LEU A 302 -16.54 26.06 5.44
N PRO A 303 -17.38 27.11 5.32
CA PRO A 303 -17.59 28.03 6.44
C PRO A 303 -18.18 27.32 7.67
N LEU A 304 -17.84 27.79 8.87
CA LEU A 304 -18.36 27.25 10.13
C LEU A 304 -19.90 27.30 10.14
N ASN A 305 -20.53 26.24 10.64
CA ASN A 305 -21.99 26.09 10.67
C ASN A 305 -22.66 26.11 9.28
N THR A 306 -21.91 25.85 8.21
CA THR A 306 -22.50 25.71 6.88
C THR A 306 -23.43 24.50 6.87
N PRO A 307 -24.72 24.68 6.55
CA PRO A 307 -25.63 23.57 6.43
C PRO A 307 -25.33 22.79 5.15
N VAL A 308 -25.03 21.51 5.30
CA VAL A 308 -24.78 20.59 4.18
C VAL A 308 -25.94 19.61 4.08
N ASP A 309 -26.51 19.51 2.88
CA ASP A 309 -27.48 18.48 2.54
C ASP A 309 -26.75 17.30 1.91
N ARG A 310 -27.20 16.08 2.18
CA ARG A 310 -26.71 14.86 1.53
C ARG A 310 -27.86 14.10 0.90
N VAL A 311 -27.64 13.61 -0.31
CA VAL A 311 -28.61 12.79 -1.03
C VAL A 311 -27.92 11.53 -1.51
N TRP A 312 -28.45 10.40 -1.07
CA TRP A 312 -28.02 9.09 -1.52
C TRP A 312 -28.92 8.61 -2.66
N TYR A 313 -28.29 7.99 -3.65
CA TYR A 313 -28.92 7.32 -4.76
C TYR A 313 -28.44 5.87 -4.81
N ARG A 314 -29.28 4.99 -5.34
CA ARG A 314 -28.92 3.66 -5.79
C ARG A 314 -29.38 3.49 -7.23
N ASP A 315 -28.47 3.12 -8.11
CA ASP A 315 -28.75 2.93 -9.55
C ASP A 315 -29.48 4.13 -10.16
N GLY A 316 -29.06 5.35 -9.76
CA GLY A 316 -29.66 6.62 -10.19
C GLY A 316 -30.95 7.02 -9.47
N VAL A 317 -31.54 6.16 -8.63
CA VAL A 317 -32.77 6.44 -7.88
C VAL A 317 -32.43 6.96 -6.49
N LYS A 318 -32.96 8.12 -6.10
CA LYS A 318 -32.78 8.68 -4.75
C LYS A 318 -33.37 7.75 -3.69
N ILE A 319 -32.56 7.29 -2.73
CA ILE A 319 -32.95 6.36 -1.66
C ILE A 319 -33.01 7.01 -0.28
N LEU A 320 -32.21 8.05 -0.03
CA LEU A 320 -32.17 8.75 1.25
C LEU A 320 -31.76 10.20 1.04
N SER A 321 -32.29 11.12 1.84
CA SER A 321 -31.71 12.45 1.99
C SER A 321 -31.73 12.90 3.43
N ALA A 322 -30.68 13.57 3.86
CA ALA A 322 -30.68 14.33 5.10
C ALA A 322 -30.36 15.78 4.75
N THR A 323 -31.18 16.71 5.23
CA THR A 323 -31.04 18.14 4.95
C THR A 323 -30.63 18.88 6.21
N ASN A 324 -29.99 20.03 6.02
CA ASN A 324 -29.65 21.01 7.05
C ASN A 324 -28.82 20.42 8.20
N LYS A 325 -27.89 19.50 7.90
CA LYS A 325 -26.93 19.05 8.90
C LYS A 325 -25.89 20.16 9.05
N ILE A 326 -25.94 20.85 10.19
CA ILE A 326 -24.95 21.87 10.55
C ILE A 326 -23.64 21.15 10.87
N TRP A 327 -22.58 21.49 10.14
CA TRP A 327 -21.24 20.97 10.43
C TRP A 327 -20.56 21.88 11.47
N PRO A 328 -20.21 21.35 12.65
CA PRO A 328 -19.73 22.17 13.77
C PRO A 328 -18.23 22.51 13.69
N ASP A 329 -17.47 21.91 12.77
CA ASP A 329 -16.01 22.09 12.67
C ASP A 329 -15.63 23.15 11.63
N ASN A 330 -14.48 23.81 11.84
CA ASN A 330 -13.97 24.94 11.07
C ASN A 330 -13.22 24.53 9.78
N GLU A 331 -13.23 25.49 8.83
CA GLU A 331 -12.46 25.76 7.60
C GLU A 331 -11.71 24.63 6.85
N HIS A 332 -11.04 23.70 7.51
CA HIS A 332 -10.30 22.60 6.90
C HIS A 332 -10.37 21.37 7.82
N SER A 333 -10.74 20.20 7.28
CA SER A 333 -10.67 18.96 8.06
C SER A 333 -10.05 17.85 7.25
N SER A 334 -8.87 17.41 7.67
CA SER A 334 -8.25 16.17 7.20
C SER A 334 -9.04 14.93 7.65
N GLN A 335 -9.83 15.06 8.71
CA GLN A 335 -10.78 14.03 9.15
C GLN A 335 -12.04 13.99 8.29
N GLY A 336 -12.29 15.03 7.47
CA GLY A 336 -13.34 15.10 6.46
C GLY A 336 -14.79 15.16 6.97
N ILE A 337 -15.74 15.33 6.04
CA ILE A 337 -17.17 15.16 6.31
C ILE A 337 -17.52 13.68 6.22
N GLY A 338 -17.55 13.03 7.38
CA GLY A 338 -18.05 11.67 7.52
C GLY A 338 -19.59 11.62 7.44
N THR A 339 -20.11 10.83 6.50
CA THR A 339 -21.50 10.37 6.58
C THR A 339 -21.58 8.87 6.46
N THR A 340 -22.34 8.28 7.37
CA THR A 340 -22.64 6.86 7.35
C THR A 340 -23.94 6.65 6.60
N TYR A 341 -23.96 5.72 5.65
CA TYR A 341 -25.22 5.17 5.18
C TYR A 341 -25.58 4.00 6.09
N LEU A 342 -26.58 4.24 6.95
CA LEU A 342 -27.24 3.23 7.76
C LEU A 342 -28.67 3.14 7.26
N GLN A 343 -29.11 1.92 6.92
CA GLN A 343 -30.52 1.67 6.74
C GLN A 343 -31.18 1.77 8.13
N ASN A 344 -31.87 2.88 8.40
CA ASN A 344 -32.46 3.15 9.72
C ASN A 344 -33.55 2.10 10.07
N HIS A 345 -33.26 1.27 11.08
CA HIS A 345 -34.12 0.39 11.90
C HIS A 345 -34.44 -1.08 11.45
N PRO A 346 -34.56 -2.04 12.42
CA PRO A 346 -34.29 -3.50 12.27
C PRO A 346 -35.58 -4.37 12.07
N PRO A 347 -35.53 -5.69 11.71
CA PRO A 347 -34.72 -6.77 12.32
C PRO A 347 -33.63 -7.41 11.43
N SER A 348 -32.47 -7.66 12.05
CA SER A 348 -31.33 -8.58 11.83
C SER A 348 -30.83 -9.01 10.43
N ASN A 349 -31.55 -8.88 9.32
CA ASN A 349 -31.18 -9.57 8.07
C ASN A 349 -31.22 -8.70 6.79
N PHE A 350 -31.13 -7.37 6.89
CA PHE A 350 -31.06 -6.53 5.69
C PHE A 350 -29.65 -6.05 5.41
N TYR A 351 -29.00 -6.78 4.50
CA TYR A 351 -27.84 -6.33 3.77
C TYR A 351 -28.23 -5.21 2.79
N LEU A 352 -27.31 -4.29 2.56
CA LEU A 352 -27.43 -3.35 1.46
C LEU A 352 -27.50 -4.16 0.17
N THR A 353 -28.58 -3.97 -0.56
CA THR A 353 -28.83 -4.65 -1.83
C THR A 353 -27.81 -4.23 -2.88
N ASP A 354 -27.38 -5.17 -3.71
CA ASP A 354 -26.46 -4.94 -4.81
C ASP A 354 -26.86 -3.76 -5.70
N GLY A 355 -25.88 -2.96 -6.14
CA GLY A 355 -26.10 -1.82 -7.01
C GLY A 355 -25.03 -0.75 -6.87
N GLU A 356 -25.09 0.26 -7.73
CA GLU A 356 -24.25 1.45 -7.61
C GLU A 356 -24.89 2.43 -6.63
N TYR A 357 -24.22 2.68 -5.51
CA TYR A 357 -24.60 3.71 -4.55
C TYR A 357 -23.84 4.98 -4.89
N ARG A 358 -24.57 6.08 -5.04
CA ARG A 358 -24.01 7.42 -5.22
C ARG A 358 -24.44 8.29 -4.06
N VAL A 359 -23.57 9.18 -3.64
CA VAL A 359 -23.87 10.20 -2.64
C VAL A 359 -23.43 11.54 -3.17
N ASP A 360 -24.38 12.47 -3.15
CA ASP A 360 -24.22 13.85 -3.55
C ASP A 360 -24.30 14.73 -2.31
N LEU A 361 -23.30 15.59 -2.11
CA LEU A 361 -23.31 16.66 -1.11
C LEU A 361 -23.74 17.96 -1.76
N TYR A 362 -24.55 18.74 -1.08
CA TYR A 362 -25.00 20.06 -1.52
C TYR A 362 -24.82 21.06 -0.37
N LEU A 363 -24.51 22.31 -0.70
CA LEU A 363 -24.77 23.40 0.23
C LEU A 363 -26.29 23.55 0.34
N SER A 364 -26.82 23.68 1.56
CA SER A 364 -28.27 23.66 1.75
C SER A 364 -28.94 24.77 0.95
N GLY A 365 -29.95 24.39 0.15
CA GLY A 365 -30.64 25.28 -0.78
C GLY A 365 -30.04 25.35 -2.19
N GLN A 366 -28.87 24.75 -2.46
CA GLN A 366 -28.32 24.62 -3.81
C GLN A 366 -28.87 23.38 -4.54
N SER A 367 -29.02 23.48 -5.86
CA SER A 367 -29.51 22.40 -6.72
C SER A 367 -28.39 21.55 -7.36
N THR A 368 -27.16 22.04 -7.31
CA THR A 368 -25.99 21.37 -7.91
C THR A 368 -25.14 20.81 -6.79
N PRO A 369 -24.69 19.54 -6.88
CA PRO A 369 -23.85 18.98 -5.85
C PRO A 369 -22.47 19.66 -5.84
N ILE A 370 -21.96 19.93 -4.64
CA ILE A 370 -20.60 20.43 -4.41
C ILE A 370 -19.57 19.28 -4.37
N ALA A 371 -20.02 18.06 -4.11
CA ALA A 371 -19.22 16.85 -4.19
C ALA A 371 -20.09 15.64 -4.52
N THR A 372 -19.55 14.69 -5.27
CA THR A 372 -20.21 13.42 -5.59
C THR A 372 -19.23 12.28 -5.39
N ALA A 373 -19.69 11.16 -4.82
CA ALA A 373 -18.92 9.92 -4.75
C ALA A 373 -19.81 8.72 -5.07
N THR A 374 -19.21 7.70 -5.67
CA THR A 374 -19.89 6.46 -6.05
C THR A 374 -19.16 5.26 -5.48
N VAL A 375 -19.91 4.29 -4.97
CA VAL A 375 -19.41 2.98 -4.55
C VAL A 375 -20.41 1.92 -5.00
N ARG A 376 -19.92 0.77 -5.45
CA ARG A 376 -20.78 -0.35 -5.82
C ARG A 376 -20.90 -1.31 -4.64
N ILE A 377 -22.10 -1.68 -4.26
CA ILE A 377 -22.32 -2.81 -3.36
C ILE A 377 -22.65 -4.03 -4.20
N GLY A 378 -21.99 -5.12 -3.88
CA GLY A 378 -22.07 -6.36 -4.62
C GLY A 378 -21.56 -6.25 -6.05
N GLY A 379 -22.17 -7.03 -6.94
CA GLY A 379 -21.40 -7.58 -8.06
C GLY A 379 -20.50 -8.73 -7.63
N ASP A 380 -20.76 -9.28 -6.45
CA ASP A 380 -20.25 -10.57 -6.02
C ASP A 380 -21.07 -11.70 -6.65
N ASP A 381 -22.16 -11.39 -7.33
CA ASP A 381 -22.80 -12.31 -8.26
C ASP A 381 -21.94 -12.49 -9.54
N ASP A 382 -20.95 -11.60 -9.76
CA ASP A 382 -19.77 -11.85 -10.61
C ASP A 382 -18.72 -12.73 -9.88
N GLN A 383 -18.95 -13.20 -8.65
CA GLN A 383 -18.28 -14.39 -8.09
C GLN A 383 -18.85 -15.70 -8.66
N SER A 384 -19.85 -15.63 -9.56
CA SER A 384 -20.01 -16.70 -10.55
C SER A 384 -18.81 -16.75 -11.50
N ARG A 385 -18.12 -15.63 -11.71
CA ARG A 385 -16.79 -15.58 -12.30
C ARG A 385 -15.79 -15.89 -11.19
N VAL A 386 -15.49 -17.18 -11.11
CA VAL A 386 -14.30 -17.69 -10.44
C VAL A 386 -13.14 -16.74 -10.74
N PRO A 387 -12.50 -16.12 -9.72
CA PRO A 387 -11.39 -15.20 -9.94
C PRO A 387 -10.35 -15.88 -10.83
N ASP A 388 -9.82 -15.13 -11.80
CA ASP A 388 -8.80 -15.65 -12.70
C ASP A 388 -7.43 -15.52 -12.04
N PHE A 389 -6.93 -16.62 -11.49
CA PHE A 389 -5.58 -16.77 -10.98
C PHE A 389 -4.56 -17.11 -12.08
N SER A 390 -4.97 -17.39 -13.32
CA SER A 390 -4.06 -17.81 -14.40
C SER A 390 -3.00 -16.77 -14.73
N GLY A 391 -1.82 -17.19 -15.16
CA GLY A 391 -0.74 -16.31 -15.63
C GLY A 391 0.40 -16.18 -14.64
N GLU A 392 1.24 -15.16 -14.86
CA GLU A 392 2.42 -14.92 -14.05
C GLU A 392 2.16 -13.87 -12.96
N TRP A 393 2.74 -14.14 -11.79
CA TRP A 393 2.66 -13.29 -10.60
C TRP A 393 4.06 -13.04 -10.05
N GLY A 394 4.35 -11.78 -9.74
CA GLY A 394 5.46 -11.43 -8.85
C GLY A 394 4.97 -11.44 -7.41
N THR A 395 5.69 -12.06 -6.49
CA THR A 395 5.34 -12.10 -5.06
C THR A 395 6.45 -11.50 -4.24
N ASN A 396 6.27 -11.42 -2.93
CA ASN A 396 7.29 -10.96 -1.99
C ASN A 396 8.64 -11.71 -2.14
N PHE A 397 8.64 -12.98 -2.54
CA PHE A 397 9.88 -13.79 -2.63
C PHE A 397 10.03 -14.67 -3.88
N ALA A 398 9.01 -14.78 -4.72
CA ALA A 398 9.00 -15.73 -5.83
C ALA A 398 8.27 -15.19 -7.08
N ARG A 399 8.54 -15.83 -8.21
CA ARG A 399 7.63 -15.79 -9.36
C ARG A 399 6.72 -17.00 -9.29
N ILE A 400 5.41 -16.81 -9.43
CA ILE A 400 4.43 -17.89 -9.59
C ILE A 400 3.91 -17.89 -11.03
N THR A 401 3.77 -19.07 -11.63
CA THR A 401 3.05 -19.26 -12.89
C THR A 401 1.90 -20.23 -12.64
N LEU A 402 0.66 -19.76 -12.85
CA LEU A 402 -0.57 -20.51 -12.60
C LEU A 402 -1.34 -20.76 -13.90
N GLN A 403 -2.02 -21.90 -13.95
CA GLN A 403 -2.98 -22.28 -14.98
C GLN A 403 -4.28 -22.69 -14.29
N GLN A 404 -5.38 -22.06 -14.67
CA GLN A 404 -6.70 -22.33 -14.10
C GLN A 404 -7.61 -23.01 -15.13
N SER A 405 -8.37 -24.00 -14.66
CA SER A 405 -9.44 -24.65 -15.40
C SER A 405 -10.66 -24.77 -14.49
N GLY A 406 -11.64 -23.88 -14.67
CA GLY A 406 -12.75 -23.72 -13.73
C GLY A 406 -12.24 -23.35 -12.33
N ASN A 407 -12.57 -24.17 -11.34
CA ASN A 407 -12.12 -23.99 -9.95
C ASN A 407 -10.77 -24.65 -9.67
N SER A 408 -10.22 -25.44 -10.57
CA SER A 408 -8.94 -26.12 -10.36
C SER A 408 -7.80 -25.24 -10.84
N VAL A 409 -6.78 -25.08 -10.01
CA VAL A 409 -5.56 -24.35 -10.35
C VAL A 409 -4.36 -25.28 -10.20
N SER A 410 -3.49 -25.27 -11.20
CA SER A 410 -2.19 -25.93 -11.16
C SER A 410 -1.12 -24.91 -11.52
N GLY A 411 0.11 -25.12 -11.07
CA GLY A 411 1.18 -24.20 -11.41
C GLY A 411 2.48 -24.56 -10.75
N SER A 412 3.35 -23.56 -10.69
CA SER A 412 4.60 -23.65 -9.96
C SER A 412 5.03 -22.29 -9.46
N TYR A 413 5.90 -22.28 -8.46
CA TYR A 413 6.63 -21.07 -8.11
C TYR A 413 8.14 -21.33 -8.13
N LYS A 414 8.89 -20.25 -8.30
CA LYS A 414 10.35 -20.24 -8.31
C LYS A 414 10.83 -19.05 -7.50
N TRP A 415 11.58 -19.30 -6.42
CA TRP A 415 12.20 -18.24 -5.64
C TRP A 415 13.09 -17.36 -6.51
N TYR A 416 13.14 -16.06 -6.20
CA TYR A 416 14.03 -15.17 -6.92
C TYR A 416 15.50 -15.57 -6.70
N GLY A 417 16.27 -15.65 -7.79
CA GLY A 417 17.65 -16.15 -7.77
C GLY A 417 17.80 -17.68 -7.68
N SER A 418 16.73 -18.44 -7.49
CA SER A 418 16.77 -19.91 -7.46
C SER A 418 16.54 -20.53 -8.84
N THR A 419 17.12 -21.70 -9.07
CA THR A 419 16.83 -22.57 -10.22
C THR A 419 15.76 -23.62 -9.91
N LYS A 420 15.45 -23.87 -8.63
CA LYS A 420 14.44 -24.86 -8.22
C LYS A 420 13.04 -24.33 -8.52
N VAL A 421 12.29 -25.07 -9.33
CA VAL A 421 10.87 -24.83 -9.60
C VAL A 421 10.05 -25.80 -8.75
N ILE A 422 9.12 -25.27 -7.96
CA ILE A 422 8.32 -26.06 -7.02
C ILE A 422 6.86 -26.09 -7.51
N PRO A 423 6.35 -27.27 -7.90
CA PRO A 423 4.98 -27.40 -8.38
C PRO A 423 3.94 -27.24 -7.25
N ILE A 424 2.83 -26.58 -7.55
CA ILE A 424 1.71 -26.35 -6.63
C ILE A 424 0.39 -26.70 -7.31
N SER A 425 -0.60 -27.12 -6.52
CA SER A 425 -1.97 -27.31 -6.99
C SER A 425 -2.97 -26.86 -5.95
N GLY A 426 -4.14 -26.42 -6.38
CA GLY A 426 -5.19 -25.93 -5.49
C GLY A 426 -6.55 -25.85 -6.14
N SER A 427 -7.52 -25.41 -5.36
CA SER A 427 -8.90 -25.17 -5.77
C SER A 427 -9.39 -23.82 -5.30
N ILE A 428 -10.23 -23.18 -6.09
CA ILE A 428 -10.83 -21.89 -5.78
C ILE A 428 -12.18 -22.10 -5.09
N ASN A 429 -12.38 -21.39 -3.98
CA ASN A 429 -13.63 -21.25 -3.27
C ASN A 429 -13.88 -19.75 -2.99
N GLY A 430 -14.88 -19.17 -3.64
CA GLY A 430 -15.10 -17.72 -3.64
C GLY A 430 -13.89 -16.99 -4.26
N GLN A 431 -13.29 -16.06 -3.51
CA GLN A 431 -12.10 -15.31 -3.92
C GLN A 431 -10.77 -16.00 -3.55
N THR A 432 -10.84 -17.13 -2.86
CA THR A 432 -9.67 -17.77 -2.27
C THR A 432 -9.27 -19.01 -3.06
N LEU A 433 -8.04 -19.00 -3.58
CA LEU A 433 -7.33 -20.18 -4.06
C LEU A 433 -6.59 -20.81 -2.88
N SER A 434 -6.96 -22.04 -2.50
CA SER A 434 -6.25 -22.81 -1.47
C SER A 434 -5.68 -24.10 -2.05
N GLY A 435 -4.52 -24.53 -1.57
CA GLY A 435 -3.82 -25.66 -2.16
C GLY A 435 -2.64 -26.18 -1.34
N HIS A 436 -1.84 -27.04 -1.96
CA HIS A 436 -0.65 -27.65 -1.38
C HIS A 436 0.49 -27.71 -2.40
N TYR A 437 1.69 -27.92 -1.87
CA TYR A 437 2.92 -28.09 -2.65
C TYR A 437 3.00 -29.56 -3.06
N LEU A 438 3.29 -29.85 -4.33
CA LEU A 438 3.29 -31.26 -4.76
C LEU A 438 4.54 -32.02 -4.30
N ASP A 439 5.64 -31.33 -3.99
CA ASP A 439 6.84 -31.93 -3.37
C ASP A 439 6.75 -32.05 -1.84
N ASP A 440 5.85 -31.28 -1.22
CA ASP A 440 5.52 -31.36 0.20
C ASP A 440 4.02 -31.12 0.41
N PRO A 441 3.17 -32.16 0.31
CA PRO A 441 1.73 -32.01 0.46
C PRO A 441 1.31 -31.65 1.89
N THR A 442 2.23 -31.63 2.85
CA THR A 442 1.95 -31.18 4.22
C THR A 442 1.98 -29.66 4.34
N THR A 443 2.67 -28.96 3.43
CA THR A 443 2.64 -27.51 3.40
C THR A 443 1.43 -27.05 2.59
N GLU A 444 0.66 -26.12 3.15
CA GLU A 444 -0.55 -25.57 2.53
C GLU A 444 -0.34 -24.11 2.15
N PHE A 445 -1.11 -23.61 1.19
CA PHE A 445 -1.18 -22.19 0.89
C PHE A 445 -2.62 -21.75 0.67
N ALA A 446 -2.88 -20.46 0.89
CA ALA A 446 -4.14 -19.83 0.53
C ALA A 446 -3.90 -18.39 0.05
N PHE A 447 -4.43 -18.06 -1.13
CA PHE A 447 -4.35 -16.75 -1.77
C PHE A 447 -5.76 -16.22 -1.98
N THR A 448 -6.05 -15.03 -1.46
CA THR A 448 -7.31 -14.33 -1.65
C THR A 448 -7.09 -13.19 -2.62
N MET A 449 -7.75 -13.28 -3.78
CA MET A 449 -7.72 -12.24 -4.80
C MET A 449 -8.28 -10.94 -4.22
N ARG A 450 -7.65 -9.80 -4.50
CA ARG A 450 -8.23 -8.49 -4.17
C ARG A 450 -9.25 -8.07 -5.22
N SER A 451 -10.04 -7.05 -4.89
CA SER A 451 -11.08 -6.52 -5.78
C SER A 451 -10.54 -5.94 -7.10
N ASP A 452 -9.23 -5.65 -7.19
CA ASP A 452 -8.56 -5.20 -8.40
C ASP A 452 -8.31 -6.31 -9.43
N GLY A 453 -8.46 -7.60 -9.05
CA GLY A 453 -8.17 -8.77 -9.88
C GLY A 453 -6.71 -8.94 -10.30
N ASN A 454 -5.81 -8.09 -9.81
CA ASN A 454 -4.40 -8.01 -10.21
C ASN A 454 -3.44 -8.17 -9.03
N THR A 455 -3.95 -8.17 -7.81
CA THR A 455 -3.19 -8.46 -6.60
C THR A 455 -3.91 -9.50 -5.73
N PHE A 456 -3.14 -10.20 -4.90
CA PHE A 456 -3.69 -11.10 -3.88
C PHE A 456 -2.93 -10.95 -2.57
N ASP A 457 -3.63 -11.19 -1.47
CA ASP A 457 -3.04 -11.43 -0.16
C ASP A 457 -3.19 -12.91 0.19
N GLY A 458 -2.35 -13.40 1.07
CA GLY A 458 -2.35 -14.82 1.33
C GLY A 458 -1.27 -15.24 2.30
N TYR A 459 -1.10 -16.55 2.38
CA TYR A 459 -0.13 -17.17 3.25
C TYR A 459 0.23 -18.57 2.77
N TRP A 460 1.33 -19.08 3.31
CA TRP A 460 1.57 -20.51 3.40
C TRP A 460 1.66 -20.94 4.87
N LEU A 461 1.33 -22.20 5.12
CA LEU A 461 1.31 -22.82 6.43
C LEU A 461 2.31 -23.98 6.46
N ALA A 462 3.39 -23.81 7.19
CA ALA A 462 4.33 -24.89 7.50
C ALA A 462 3.71 -25.80 8.57
N ARG A 463 3.06 -26.92 8.18
CA ARG A 463 2.38 -27.78 9.17
C ARG A 463 3.29 -28.29 10.29
N ALA A 464 4.58 -28.48 10.03
CA ALA A 464 5.54 -28.93 11.04
C ALA A 464 5.70 -27.94 12.21
N SER A 465 5.65 -26.64 11.94
CA SER A 465 5.74 -25.57 12.96
C SER A 465 4.40 -24.93 13.29
N ASN A 466 3.35 -25.24 12.51
CA ASN A 466 2.06 -24.54 12.52
C ASN A 466 2.22 -23.01 12.40
N GLN A 467 3.28 -22.56 11.72
CA GLN A 467 3.54 -21.16 11.46
C GLN A 467 2.94 -20.77 10.13
N ARG A 468 2.19 -19.67 10.17
CA ARG A 468 1.62 -19.00 9.01
C ARG A 468 2.59 -17.91 8.59
N HIS A 469 2.90 -17.85 7.30
CA HIS A 469 3.85 -16.91 6.74
C HIS A 469 3.20 -16.13 5.61
N GLN A 470 3.37 -14.81 5.58
CA GLN A 470 2.75 -13.95 4.59
C GLN A 470 3.14 -14.34 3.14
N TRP A 471 2.14 -14.37 2.26
CA TRP A 471 2.34 -14.55 0.84
C TRP A 471 1.38 -13.69 0.04
N CYS A 472 1.91 -12.62 -0.55
CA CYS A 472 1.16 -11.65 -1.32
C CYS A 472 1.82 -11.48 -2.69
N GLY A 473 1.03 -11.11 -3.70
CA GLY A 473 1.49 -11.05 -5.08
C GLY A 473 0.72 -10.08 -5.95
N ALA A 474 1.33 -9.74 -7.09
CA ALA A 474 0.82 -8.78 -8.05
C ALA A 474 1.19 -9.16 -9.51
N ARG A 475 0.33 -8.77 -10.47
CA ARG A 475 0.55 -8.98 -11.92
C ARG A 475 1.28 -7.79 -12.54
N ASN A 476 2.57 -7.96 -12.87
CA ASN A 476 3.37 -6.95 -13.60
C ASN A 476 3.27 -5.52 -13.04
N MET A 477 3.02 -5.39 -11.73
CA MET A 477 2.83 -4.13 -11.03
C MET A 477 3.50 -4.19 -9.65
N PRO A 478 3.69 -3.05 -8.98
CA PRO A 478 4.23 -3.03 -7.63
C PRO A 478 3.42 -3.89 -6.65
N LEU A 479 4.11 -4.58 -5.75
CA LEU A 479 3.47 -5.23 -4.62
C LEU A 479 2.83 -4.19 -3.71
N PRO A 480 1.68 -4.52 -3.07
CA PRO A 480 1.05 -3.65 -2.09
C PRO A 480 2.01 -3.21 -0.97
N LYS A 481 1.77 -2.03 -0.39
CA LYS A 481 2.50 -1.60 0.81
C LYS A 481 2.26 -2.61 1.94
N GLY A 482 3.32 -3.02 2.63
CA GLY A 482 3.28 -4.08 3.66
C GLY A 482 3.51 -5.50 3.11
N CYS A 483 3.69 -5.66 1.79
CA CYS A 483 4.01 -6.94 1.17
C CYS A 483 5.51 -7.01 0.80
N GLY A 484 6.25 -7.95 1.38
CA GLY A 484 7.69 -8.07 1.13
C GLY A 484 8.43 -6.77 1.47
N PHE A 485 9.26 -6.27 0.55
CA PHE A 485 9.95 -5.00 0.76
C PHE A 485 9.09 -3.77 0.48
N SER A 486 7.92 -3.88 -0.18
CA SER A 486 7.09 -2.72 -0.52
C SER A 486 6.53 -2.00 0.71
N GLY A 487 6.56 -0.67 0.71
CA GLY A 487 5.96 0.20 1.73
C GLY A 487 6.96 1.09 2.45
N TYR A 488 6.47 1.75 3.49
CA TYR A 488 7.27 2.60 4.36
C TYR A 488 7.98 1.76 5.43
N TRP A 489 9.18 2.19 5.80
CA TRP A 489 10.01 1.57 6.81
C TRP A 489 10.70 2.65 7.62
N ASN A 490 10.58 2.56 8.94
CA ASN A 490 11.51 3.20 9.84
C ASN A 490 12.82 2.41 9.78
N THR A 491 13.95 3.09 9.78
CA THR A 491 15.26 2.44 9.65
C THR A 491 16.26 3.03 10.61
N LYS A 492 17.30 2.23 10.88
CA LYS A 492 18.51 2.70 11.54
C LYS A 492 19.71 2.28 10.72
N ILE A 493 20.51 3.26 10.31
CA ILE A 493 21.75 3.07 9.56
C ILE A 493 22.90 3.66 10.37
N SER A 494 23.91 2.85 10.70
CA SER A 494 25.05 3.28 11.56
C SER A 494 24.66 3.92 12.90
N GLY A 495 23.47 3.61 13.43
CA GLY A 495 22.98 4.18 14.67
C GLY A 495 22.12 5.43 14.52
N GLU A 496 22.00 5.99 13.31
CA GLU A 496 21.15 7.13 13.00
C GLU A 496 19.76 6.67 12.55
N ASN A 497 18.72 7.36 13.03
CA ASN A 497 17.35 7.07 12.61
C ASN A 497 17.08 7.72 11.26
N ALA A 498 16.45 6.96 10.37
CA ALA A 498 16.06 7.38 9.04
C ALA A 498 14.76 6.68 8.66
N TRP A 499 14.25 6.95 7.48
CA TRP A 499 13.18 6.18 6.87
C TRP A 499 13.51 5.84 5.42
N ILE A 500 12.87 4.79 4.93
CA ILE A 500 12.94 4.39 3.54
C ILE A 500 11.55 4.00 3.05
N GLU A 501 11.16 4.50 1.88
CA GLU A 501 9.97 4.03 1.18
C GLU A 501 10.42 3.18 -0.01
N LEU A 502 10.06 1.90 0.03
CA LEU A 502 10.47 0.90 -0.94
C LEU A 502 9.27 0.49 -1.80
N THR A 503 9.53 0.19 -3.06
CA THR A 503 8.59 -0.33 -4.05
C THR A 503 9.20 -1.58 -4.66
N GLN A 504 8.59 -2.73 -4.42
CA GLN A 504 8.99 -4.00 -5.02
C GLN A 504 8.10 -4.33 -6.22
N THR A 505 8.70 -4.58 -7.39
CA THR A 505 8.01 -5.08 -8.59
C THR A 505 8.68 -6.36 -9.04
N GLY A 506 8.04 -7.50 -8.76
CA GLY A 506 8.66 -8.80 -8.95
C GLY A 506 9.93 -8.93 -8.10
N ASN A 507 11.07 -9.17 -8.76
CA ASN A 507 12.37 -9.26 -8.09
C ASN A 507 13.11 -7.93 -8.01
N GLN A 508 12.59 -6.83 -8.56
CA GLN A 508 13.25 -5.52 -8.47
C GLN A 508 12.71 -4.75 -7.27
N VAL A 509 13.59 -4.07 -6.54
CA VAL A 509 13.25 -3.17 -5.44
C VAL A 509 13.85 -1.81 -5.76
N GLN A 510 13.06 -0.75 -5.65
CA GLN A 510 13.52 0.63 -5.77
C GLN A 510 12.93 1.44 -4.65
N GLY A 511 13.58 2.52 -4.23
CA GLY A 511 13.04 3.34 -3.17
C GLY A 511 13.75 4.65 -2.94
N ARG A 512 13.21 5.40 -1.99
CA ARG A 512 13.74 6.67 -1.52
C ARG A 512 14.11 6.55 -0.06
N TYR A 513 15.32 6.96 0.25
CA TYR A 513 15.84 7.07 1.60
C TYR A 513 15.79 8.53 2.05
N SER A 514 15.49 8.76 3.32
CA SER A 514 15.70 10.09 3.92
C SER A 514 15.87 10.00 5.43
N ASN A 515 16.73 10.87 5.98
CA ASN A 515 16.79 11.20 7.40
C ASN A 515 16.45 12.70 7.57
N SER A 516 16.71 13.29 8.75
CA SER A 516 16.43 14.71 9.01
C SER A 516 17.25 15.71 8.18
N VAL A 517 18.33 15.28 7.53
CA VAL A 517 19.30 16.12 6.79
C VAL A 517 19.49 15.66 5.34
N ASP A 518 19.40 14.37 5.12
CA ASP A 518 19.90 13.66 3.96
C ASP A 518 18.76 12.98 3.21
N THR A 519 18.90 12.89 1.88
CA THR A 519 17.99 12.17 1.01
C THR A 519 18.78 11.34 0.01
N GLY A 520 18.21 10.24 -0.46
CA GLY A 520 18.84 9.37 -1.44
C GLY A 520 17.88 8.42 -2.13
N THR A 521 18.45 7.61 -3.00
CA THR A 521 17.75 6.52 -3.68
C THR A 521 18.39 5.18 -3.33
N VAL A 522 17.59 4.14 -3.38
CA VAL A 522 18.07 2.76 -3.31
C VAL A 522 17.49 1.97 -4.47
N SER A 523 18.26 1.02 -5.00
CA SER A 523 17.83 0.10 -6.04
C SER A 523 18.49 -1.25 -5.82
N GLY A 524 17.72 -2.33 -5.90
CA GLY A 524 18.24 -3.67 -5.66
C GLY A 524 17.36 -4.76 -6.24
N GLN A 525 17.74 -5.99 -5.96
CA GLN A 525 17.04 -7.19 -6.40
C GLN A 525 16.80 -8.14 -5.23
N VAL A 526 15.60 -8.68 -5.16
CA VAL A 526 15.26 -9.75 -4.23
C VAL A 526 15.92 -11.04 -4.72
N GLY A 527 16.55 -11.76 -3.81
CA GLY A 527 17.19 -13.04 -4.04
C GLY A 527 17.26 -13.87 -2.77
N VAL A 528 17.72 -15.11 -2.91
CA VAL A 528 18.00 -16.00 -1.79
C VAL A 528 19.48 -15.89 -1.44
N ALA A 529 19.80 -15.52 -0.21
CA ALA A 529 21.18 -15.54 0.27
C ALA A 529 21.74 -16.96 0.29
N GLY A 530 22.83 -17.21 -0.42
CA GLY A 530 23.41 -18.55 -0.61
C GLY A 530 24.08 -19.21 0.61
N HIS A 531 23.92 -18.70 1.84
CA HIS A 531 24.80 -19.11 2.96
C HIS A 531 24.15 -19.47 4.30
N GLY A 532 22.84 -19.74 4.36
CA GLY A 532 22.24 -20.28 5.57
C GLY A 532 20.90 -20.97 5.34
N ASP A 533 20.69 -22.08 6.02
CA ASP A 533 19.37 -22.68 6.24
C ASP A 533 18.87 -22.16 7.60
N PRO A 534 17.70 -21.50 7.69
CA PRO A 534 16.70 -21.29 6.63
C PRO A 534 17.04 -20.13 5.68
N PRO A 535 16.56 -20.19 4.42
CA PRO A 535 16.73 -19.12 3.44
C PRO A 535 16.02 -17.85 3.93
N HIS A 536 16.80 -16.80 4.19
CA HIS A 536 16.27 -15.46 4.41
C HIS A 536 15.93 -14.80 3.07
N TYR A 537 14.87 -13.99 3.06
CA TYR A 537 14.54 -13.14 1.91
C TYR A 537 15.41 -11.90 1.95
N SER A 538 16.30 -11.80 0.98
CA SER A 538 17.30 -10.76 0.92
C SER A 538 17.06 -9.86 -0.27
N VAL A 539 17.22 -8.56 -0.09
CA VAL A 539 17.44 -7.62 -1.19
C VAL A 539 18.92 -7.23 -1.20
N TYR A 540 19.51 -7.28 -2.39
CA TYR A 540 20.88 -6.84 -2.66
C TYR A 540 20.83 -5.70 -3.64
N GLY A 541 21.57 -4.63 -3.39
CA GLY A 541 21.48 -3.48 -4.28
C GLY A 541 22.53 -2.42 -4.03
N ASP A 542 22.33 -1.31 -4.72
CA ASP A 542 23.11 -0.11 -4.61
C ASP A 542 22.26 1.01 -3.99
N TYR A 543 22.90 1.85 -3.18
CA TYR A 543 22.32 3.08 -2.68
C TYR A 543 23.15 4.27 -3.14
N ASP A 544 22.47 5.39 -3.33
CA ASP A 544 23.05 6.71 -3.60
C ASP A 544 22.35 7.70 -2.66
N ILE A 545 23.02 8.05 -1.57
CA ILE A 545 22.50 8.89 -0.49
C ILE A 545 23.46 10.07 -0.30
N ALA A 546 22.97 11.29 -0.11
CA ALA A 546 23.84 12.40 0.25
C ALA A 546 23.92 12.51 1.77
N ILE A 547 25.04 12.16 2.42
CA ILE A 547 25.23 12.31 3.88
C ILE A 547 26.01 13.59 4.19
N GLY A 548 25.39 14.53 4.89
CA GLY A 548 26.00 15.82 5.20
C GLY A 548 26.34 16.63 3.94
N GLY A 549 25.58 16.42 2.86
CA GLY A 549 25.81 17.03 1.54
C GLY A 549 26.93 16.39 0.71
N ALA A 550 27.63 15.37 1.21
CA ALA A 550 28.60 14.61 0.45
C ALA A 550 27.94 13.35 -0.15
N PRO A 551 28.24 12.97 -1.41
CA PRO A 551 27.72 11.76 -2.00
C PRO A 551 28.25 10.53 -1.24
N PHE A 552 27.32 9.69 -0.81
CA PHE A 552 27.53 8.45 -0.10
C PHE A 552 26.87 7.33 -0.91
N GLU A 553 27.68 6.73 -1.77
CA GLU A 553 27.27 5.64 -2.66
C GLU A 553 27.86 4.32 -2.17
N GLY A 554 27.14 3.23 -2.41
CA GLY A 554 27.65 1.90 -2.14
C GLY A 554 26.66 0.78 -2.30
N ASP A 555 27.01 -0.40 -1.80
CA ASP A 555 26.18 -1.60 -1.86
C ASP A 555 25.52 -1.90 -0.52
N PHE A 556 24.36 -2.55 -0.56
CA PHE A 556 23.64 -2.95 0.64
C PHE A 556 23.04 -4.35 0.50
N ARG A 557 22.77 -4.95 1.67
CA ARG A 557 22.00 -6.18 1.82
C ARG A 557 20.99 -5.98 2.94
N LEU A 558 19.70 -6.20 2.67
CA LEU A 558 18.65 -6.24 3.70
C LEU A 558 17.99 -7.62 3.68
N ASP A 559 17.98 -8.29 4.82
CA ASP A 559 17.35 -9.58 5.05
C ASP A 559 16.10 -9.38 5.91
N LEU A 560 14.94 -9.84 5.44
CA LEU A 560 13.75 -9.90 6.30
C LEU A 560 14.04 -10.83 7.50
N VAL A 561 13.70 -10.36 8.69
CA VAL A 561 13.92 -11.10 9.95
C VAL A 561 13.00 -12.33 10.00
N ASP A 562 11.80 -12.20 9.45
CA ASP A 562 10.79 -13.23 9.31
C ASP A 562 10.08 -13.13 7.95
N PHE A 563 9.13 -14.04 7.71
CA PHE A 563 8.34 -14.06 6.49
C PHE A 563 7.16 -13.09 6.50
N ASP A 564 6.88 -12.44 7.64
CA ASP A 564 5.73 -11.53 7.78
C ASP A 564 6.06 -10.12 7.28
N SER A 565 7.34 -9.86 6.94
CA SER A 565 7.80 -8.61 6.33
C SER A 565 7.63 -7.39 7.24
N ASP A 566 7.72 -7.63 8.55
CA ASP A 566 7.56 -6.64 9.61
C ASP A 566 8.87 -5.93 9.94
N GLN A 567 9.98 -6.65 9.82
CA GLN A 567 11.33 -6.18 10.16
C GLN A 567 12.36 -6.71 9.17
N PHE A 568 13.41 -5.93 8.96
CA PHE A 568 14.62 -6.39 8.30
C PHE A 568 15.88 -6.03 9.10
N GLN A 569 16.91 -6.84 8.90
CA GLN A 569 18.27 -6.62 9.36
C GLN A 569 19.22 -6.76 8.19
N GLY A 570 20.37 -6.13 8.25
CA GLY A 570 21.18 -5.98 7.07
C GLY A 570 22.42 -5.16 7.32
N CYS A 571 23.06 -4.77 6.23
CA CYS A 571 24.27 -4.00 6.26
C CYS A 571 24.43 -3.19 4.97
N PHE A 572 25.30 -2.19 5.03
CA PHE A 572 25.75 -1.44 3.87
C PHE A 572 27.27 -1.39 3.85
N ARG A 573 27.83 -1.19 2.67
CA ARG A 573 29.23 -0.90 2.42
C ARG A 573 29.32 0.37 1.60
N SER A 574 30.15 1.31 2.03
CA SER A 574 30.44 2.53 1.28
C SER A 574 31.55 2.28 0.28
N GLN A 575 31.29 2.61 -0.99
CA GLN A 575 32.31 2.57 -2.04
C GLN A 575 33.33 3.71 -1.87
N THR A 576 32.94 4.82 -1.22
CA THR A 576 33.78 6.00 -1.05
C THR A 576 34.62 5.98 0.23
N THR A 577 34.17 5.35 1.31
CA THR A 577 34.79 5.52 2.64
C THR A 577 35.35 4.25 3.29
N SER A 578 35.31 3.07 2.65
CA SER A 578 35.62 1.76 3.28
C SER A 578 34.79 1.43 4.54
N ASN A 579 33.90 2.34 4.93
CA ASN A 579 32.97 2.18 6.03
C ASN A 579 31.93 1.14 5.64
N HIS A 580 31.63 0.27 6.59
CA HIS A 580 30.51 -0.65 6.54
C HIS A 580 29.79 -0.57 7.88
N GLY A 581 28.49 -0.81 7.87
CA GLY A 581 27.71 -0.69 9.09
C GLY A 581 26.40 -1.47 9.01
N PRO A 582 25.75 -1.71 10.16
CA PRO A 582 24.46 -2.35 10.20
C PRO A 582 23.38 -1.42 9.62
N TRP A 583 22.41 -2.04 8.94
CA TRP A 583 21.20 -1.39 8.46
C TRP A 583 20.00 -2.27 8.81
N CYS A 584 19.13 -1.76 9.67
CA CYS A 584 17.90 -2.44 10.07
C CYS A 584 16.68 -1.56 9.78
N GLY A 585 15.51 -2.17 9.69
CA GLY A 585 14.25 -1.45 9.52
C GLY A 585 13.05 -2.20 10.07
N TRP A 586 11.96 -1.46 10.30
CA TRP A 586 10.71 -1.95 10.86
C TRP A 586 9.53 -1.11 10.35
N ARG A 587 8.34 -1.73 10.28
CA ARG A 587 7.10 -1.02 9.88
C ARG A 587 6.64 -0.01 10.93
N ASP A 588 5.79 0.92 10.51
CA ASP A 588 5.14 1.85 11.44
C ASP A 588 4.35 1.10 12.51
N GLY A 589 4.35 1.64 13.73
CA GLY A 589 3.71 1.00 14.89
C GLY A 589 4.50 -0.15 15.51
N LEU A 590 5.55 -0.67 14.84
CA LEU A 590 6.44 -1.68 15.40
C LEU A 590 7.64 -1.05 16.10
N SER A 591 8.24 -1.79 17.03
CA SER A 591 9.52 -1.43 17.61
C SER A 591 10.67 -1.84 16.69
N ALA A 592 11.77 -1.08 16.72
CA ALA A 592 13.02 -1.50 16.09
C ALA A 592 13.43 -2.91 16.55
N PRO A 593 14.09 -3.71 15.70
CA PRO A 593 14.68 -4.97 16.10
C PRO A 593 15.58 -4.77 17.32
N ALA A 594 15.56 -5.72 18.26
CA ALA A 594 16.27 -5.59 19.55
C ALA A 594 17.76 -5.26 19.37
N ARG A 595 18.35 -5.71 18.26
CA ARG A 595 19.68 -5.34 17.83
C ARG A 595 19.70 -5.21 16.31
N CYS A 596 20.26 -4.10 15.83
CA CYS A 596 20.67 -3.99 14.44
C CYS A 596 22.04 -4.66 14.33
N GLU A 597 22.03 -5.99 14.38
CA GLU A 597 23.26 -6.76 14.26
C GLU A 597 23.74 -6.70 12.81
N PRO A 598 25.06 -6.55 12.59
CA PRO A 598 25.60 -6.66 11.24
C PRO A 598 25.34 -8.09 10.75
N VAL A 599 24.42 -8.22 9.80
CA VAL A 599 24.45 -9.37 8.89
C VAL A 599 25.80 -9.31 8.16
N TRP A 600 26.44 -10.45 7.95
CA TRP A 600 27.71 -10.51 7.23
C TRP A 600 27.56 -9.85 5.86
N CYS A 601 28.22 -8.70 5.67
CA CYS A 601 28.27 -7.96 4.42
C CYS A 601 29.30 -8.64 3.51
N PRO A 602 28.91 -9.16 2.34
CA PRO A 602 29.83 -9.84 1.43
C PRO A 602 30.97 -8.95 0.88
#